data_AF-A0A7S1NJQ9-F1
#
_entry.id   AF-A0A7S1NJQ9-F1
#
_cell.length_a   1.000
_cell.length_b   1.000
_cell.length_c   1.000
_cell.angle_alpha   90.00
_cell.angle_beta   90.00
_cell.angle_gamma   90.00
#
_symmetry.space_group_name_H-M   'P 1'
#
loop_
_entity.id
_entity.type
_entity.pdbx_description
1 polymer ?
#
loop_
_entity_poly.entity_id
_entity_poly.type
_entity_poly.pdbx_seq_one_letter_code
_entity_poly.pdbx_strand_id
1 'polypeptide(L)'
;ASIQRHHLRMAQMVEALKQKPYAYPFVTGDGFRYLADVACDKMQCSFRPELLPNRSVVYLDPKALQYFLKRKLHAIPDHFFIISHNRDLGVPGKAGLPLLQHPKLLKWFGANTDSQFAHPKLLPLPL
;
A
#
# COMPACT_ATOMS: atom_id res chain seq x y z
N ALA A 1 2.68 -8.22 -21.29
CA ALA A 1 1.95 -9.38 -20.74
C ALA A 1 1.56 -9.28 -19.25
N SER A 2 2.20 -8.43 -18.42
CA SER A 2 1.86 -8.27 -16.99
C SER A 2 0.71 -7.27 -16.73
N ILE A 3 0.69 -6.16 -17.49
CA ILE A 3 -0.26 -5.05 -17.33
C ILE A 3 -1.70 -5.47 -17.68
N GLN A 4 -1.90 -6.22 -18.77
CA GLN A 4 -3.22 -6.73 -19.15
C GLN A 4 -3.84 -7.67 -18.11
N ARG A 5 -3.02 -8.42 -17.36
CA ARG A 5 -3.51 -9.32 -16.31
C ARG A 5 -4.03 -8.58 -15.07
N HIS A 6 -3.46 -7.41 -14.75
CA HIS A 6 -3.94 -6.56 -13.66
C HIS A 6 -5.24 -5.85 -14.01
N HIS A 7 -5.35 -5.29 -15.22
CA HIS A 7 -6.60 -4.68 -15.69
C HIS A 7 -7.77 -5.67 -15.75
N LEU A 8 -7.50 -6.91 -16.18
CA LEU A 8 -8.52 -7.95 -16.25
C LEU A 8 -9.04 -8.35 -14.87
N ARG A 9 -8.15 -8.46 -13.86
CA ARG A 9 -8.54 -8.76 -12.47
C ARG A 9 -9.35 -7.63 -11.83
N MET A 10 -8.97 -6.38 -12.08
CA MET A 10 -9.73 -5.22 -11.60
C MET A 10 -11.11 -5.15 -12.23
N ALA A 11 -11.23 -5.40 -13.53
CA ALA A 11 -12.52 -5.42 -14.22
C ALA A 11 -13.43 -6.57 -13.73
N GLN A 12 -12.87 -7.78 -13.55
CA GLN A 12 -13.61 -8.93 -13.02
C GLN A 12 -14.09 -8.69 -11.59
N MET A 13 -13.28 -8.04 -10.76
CA MET A 13 -13.67 -7.66 -9.41
C MET A 13 -14.77 -6.60 -9.42
N VAL A 14 -14.62 -5.53 -10.21
CA VAL A 14 -15.65 -4.48 -10.35
C VAL A 14 -16.99 -5.07 -10.82
N GLU A 15 -16.96 -6.03 -11.74
CA GLU A 15 -18.18 -6.66 -12.23
C GLU A 15 -18.82 -7.59 -11.19
N ALA A 16 -18.01 -8.34 -10.43
CA ALA A 16 -18.50 -9.13 -9.30
C ALA A 16 -19.10 -8.26 -8.18
N LEU A 17 -18.57 -7.04 -7.99
CA LEU A 17 -19.06 -6.08 -6.99
C LEU A 17 -20.38 -5.42 -7.38
N LYS A 18 -20.72 -5.32 -8.66
CA LYS A 18 -21.99 -4.74 -9.12
C LYS A 18 -23.22 -5.62 -8.86
N GLN A 19 -23.04 -6.92 -8.58
CA GLN A 19 -24.15 -7.87 -8.49
C GLN A 19 -24.78 -8.02 -7.09
N LYS A 20 -24.39 -7.25 -6.07
CA LYS A 20 -24.99 -7.36 -4.72
C LYS A 20 -25.58 -6.02 -4.22
N PRO A 21 -26.87 -5.95 -3.84
CA PRO A 21 -27.52 -4.66 -3.55
C PRO A 21 -27.25 -4.06 -2.16
N TYR A 22 -26.60 -4.76 -1.22
CA TYR A 22 -26.29 -4.19 0.09
C TYR A 22 -24.98 -4.74 0.68
N ALA A 23 -24.26 -3.83 1.33
CA ALA A 23 -22.93 -3.91 1.97
C ALA A 23 -21.73 -3.74 1.02
N TYR A 24 -21.20 -2.52 1.04
CA TYR A 24 -19.88 -2.06 0.59
C TYR A 24 -18.82 -3.17 0.52
N PRO A 25 -17.89 -3.14 -0.46
CA PRO A 25 -16.75 -4.05 -0.41
C PRO A 25 -15.85 -3.64 0.75
N PHE A 26 -16.05 -4.24 1.92
CA PHE A 26 -15.06 -4.20 2.99
C PHE A 26 -13.84 -4.96 2.49
N VAL A 27 -12.89 -4.22 1.91
CA VAL A 27 -11.60 -4.78 1.50
C VAL A 27 -10.80 -4.99 2.78
N THR A 28 -10.55 -6.24 3.12
CA THR A 28 -9.72 -6.59 4.29
C THR A 28 -8.26 -6.21 4.03
N GLY A 29 -7.43 -6.22 5.07
CA GLY A 29 -5.97 -6.06 4.90
C GLY A 29 -5.37 -7.06 3.92
N ASP A 30 -5.83 -8.31 3.94
CA ASP A 30 -5.45 -9.32 2.95
C ASP A 30 -5.95 -8.99 1.54
N GLY A 31 -7.13 -8.38 1.42
CA GLY A 31 -7.65 -7.83 0.17
C GLY A 31 -6.71 -6.76 -0.41
N PHE A 32 -6.33 -5.77 0.40
CA PHE A 32 -5.35 -4.75 -0.03
C PHE A 32 -3.99 -5.35 -0.37
N ARG A 33 -3.53 -6.35 0.40
CA ARG A 33 -2.29 -7.07 0.13
C ARG A 33 -2.33 -7.80 -1.22
N TYR A 34 -3.45 -8.44 -1.54
CA TYR A 34 -3.64 -9.16 -2.80
C TYR A 34 -3.72 -8.21 -4.02
N LEU A 35 -4.23 -6.99 -3.82
CA LEU A 35 -4.36 -5.97 -4.87
C LEU A 35 -3.07 -5.19 -5.15
N ALA A 36 -2.11 -5.20 -4.22
CA ALA A 36 -0.83 -4.55 -4.43
C ALA A 36 0.04 -5.33 -5.44
N ASP A 37 0.90 -4.61 -6.18
CA ASP A 37 1.83 -5.23 -7.13
C ASP A 37 2.89 -6.07 -6.39
N VAL A 38 3.29 -5.59 -5.21
CA VAL A 38 4.29 -6.24 -4.34
C VAL A 38 3.94 -6.02 -2.87
N ALA A 39 4.47 -6.86 -1.98
CA ALA A 39 4.20 -6.79 -0.56
C ALA A 39 5.47 -6.88 0.30
N CYS A 40 5.43 -6.18 1.44
CA CYS A 40 6.34 -6.33 2.57
C CYS A 40 5.53 -6.73 3.82
N ASP A 41 5.70 -7.97 4.27
CA ASP A 41 4.99 -8.58 5.40
C ASP A 41 5.99 -9.15 6.40
N LYS A 42 5.78 -8.95 7.71
CA LYS A 42 6.60 -9.51 8.81
C LYS A 42 8.13 -9.46 8.55
N MET A 43 8.62 -8.29 8.11
CA MET A 43 10.05 -8.03 7.80
C MET A 43 10.60 -8.71 6.53
N GLN A 44 9.75 -9.29 5.69
CA GLN A 44 10.11 -9.86 4.40
C GLN A 44 9.43 -9.09 3.28
N CYS A 45 10.18 -8.72 2.25
CA CYS A 45 9.63 -8.10 1.05
C CYS A 45 9.84 -9.03 -0.14
N SER A 46 8.76 -9.36 -0.84
CA SER A 46 8.77 -10.33 -1.94
C SER A 46 9.35 -9.78 -3.25
N PHE A 47 10.04 -8.64 -3.22
CA PHE A 47 10.45 -7.92 -4.42
C PHE A 47 11.83 -7.26 -4.31
N ARG A 48 12.40 -7.04 -5.50
CA ARG A 48 13.63 -6.30 -5.75
C ARG A 48 13.25 -4.83 -6.02
N PRO A 49 13.59 -3.89 -5.12
CA PRO A 49 13.15 -2.48 -5.24
C PRO A 49 13.63 -1.82 -6.53
N GLU A 50 14.80 -2.18 -7.02
CA GLU A 50 15.41 -1.69 -8.26
C GLU A 50 14.66 -2.10 -9.52
N LEU A 51 13.76 -3.09 -9.44
CA LEU A 51 12.92 -3.56 -10.54
C LEU A 51 11.47 -3.13 -10.39
N LEU A 52 11.13 -2.30 -9.40
CA LEU A 52 9.76 -1.89 -9.14
C LEU A 52 9.27 -0.96 -10.26
N PRO A 53 8.24 -1.33 -11.03
CA PRO A 53 7.74 -0.48 -12.11
C PRO A 53 7.23 0.87 -11.60
N ASN A 54 7.29 1.89 -12.45
CA ASN A 54 6.71 3.20 -12.14
C ASN A 54 5.22 3.10 -11.80
N ARG A 55 4.82 3.83 -10.76
CA ARG A 55 3.48 3.90 -10.17
C ARG A 55 2.99 2.58 -9.56
N SER A 56 3.88 1.66 -9.19
CA SER A 56 3.49 0.44 -8.48
C SER A 56 2.92 0.72 -7.10
N VAL A 57 2.03 -0.16 -6.66
CA VAL A 57 1.43 -0.19 -5.33
C VAL A 57 2.19 -1.21 -4.48
N VAL A 58 2.74 -0.74 -3.37
CA VAL A 58 3.44 -1.56 -2.39
C VAL A 58 2.55 -1.73 -1.17
N TYR A 59 2.15 -2.95 -0.86
CA TYR A 59 1.55 -3.24 0.45
C TYR A 59 2.67 -3.27 1.49
N LEU A 60 2.51 -2.50 2.57
CA LEU A 60 3.47 -2.43 3.66
C LEU A 60 2.76 -2.71 4.98
N ASP A 61 3.03 -3.87 5.58
CA ASP A 61 2.67 -4.14 6.97
C ASP A 61 3.36 -3.08 7.87
N PRO A 62 2.62 -2.40 8.76
CA PRO A 62 3.22 -1.48 9.74
C PRO A 62 4.43 -2.04 10.48
N LYS A 63 4.45 -3.35 10.79
CA LYS A 63 5.58 -4.03 11.45
C LYS A 63 6.83 -4.09 10.57
N ALA A 64 6.67 -4.04 9.24
CA ALA A 64 7.77 -4.07 8.29
C ALA A 64 8.33 -2.69 7.94
N LEU A 65 7.76 -1.58 8.47
CA LEU A 65 8.19 -0.23 8.12
C LEU A 65 9.69 -0.03 8.31
N GLN A 66 10.22 -0.36 9.49
CA GLN A 66 11.63 -0.11 9.80
C GLN A 66 12.58 -0.88 8.87
N TYR A 67 12.21 -2.11 8.50
CA TYR A 67 12.95 -2.88 7.50
C TYR A 67 12.86 -2.23 6.12
N PHE A 68 11.67 -1.84 5.70
CA PHE A 68 11.43 -1.21 4.40
C PHE A 68 12.23 0.09 4.24
N LEU A 69 12.20 0.97 5.24
CA LEU A 69 12.97 2.22 5.26
C LEU A 69 14.47 1.95 5.09
N LYS A 70 15.02 1.01 5.87
CA LYS A 70 16.46 0.74 5.89
C LYS A 70 16.97 -0.04 4.68
N ARG A 71 16.15 -0.92 4.10
CA ARG A 71 16.62 -1.93 3.12
C ARG A 71 16.03 -1.78 1.74
N LYS A 72 14.93 -1.06 1.57
CA LYS A 72 14.17 -1.03 0.30
C LYS A 72 13.98 0.37 -0.25
N LEU A 73 13.56 1.33 0.58
CA LEU A 73 13.12 2.66 0.16
C LEU A 73 14.11 3.36 -0.79
N HIS A 74 15.39 3.41 -0.43
CA HIS A 74 16.42 4.12 -1.20
C HIS A 74 16.71 3.51 -2.58
N ALA A 75 16.42 2.22 -2.76
CA ALA A 75 16.71 1.50 -4.00
C ALA A 75 15.55 1.54 -5.01
N ILE A 76 14.42 2.16 -4.68
CA ILE A 76 13.27 2.27 -5.59
C ILE A 76 13.57 3.37 -6.63
N PRO A 77 13.63 3.04 -7.94
CA PRO A 77 14.04 3.98 -8.97
C PRO A 77 12.92 4.96 -9.35
N ASP A 78 11.67 4.53 -9.27
CA ASP A 78 10.52 5.25 -9.79
C ASP A 78 9.50 5.64 -8.72
N HIS A 79 8.44 6.34 -9.13
CA HIS A 79 7.36 6.76 -8.24
C HIS A 79 6.50 5.57 -7.82
N PHE A 80 5.98 5.59 -6.60
CA PHE A 80 5.19 4.47 -6.06
C PHE A 80 4.14 4.93 -5.04
N PHE A 81 3.20 4.04 -4.77
CA PHE A 81 2.18 4.18 -3.73
C PHE A 81 2.43 3.17 -2.61
N ILE A 82 2.00 3.51 -1.39
CA ILE A 82 1.99 2.59 -0.26
C ILE A 82 0.56 2.38 0.21
N ILE A 83 0.22 1.15 0.54
CA ILE A 83 -0.99 0.82 1.30
C ILE A 83 -0.58 0.07 2.57
N SER A 84 -1.05 0.52 3.73
CA SER A 84 -0.82 -0.13 5.01
C SER A 84 -2.13 -0.40 5.73
N HIS A 85 -2.39 -1.68 5.97
CA HIS A 85 -3.54 -2.13 6.73
C HIS A 85 -3.18 -3.39 7.50
N ASN A 86 -3.17 -3.36 8.84
CA ASN A 86 -2.98 -4.59 9.61
C ASN A 86 -3.79 -4.57 10.90
N ARG A 87 -5.04 -5.06 10.82
CA ARG A 87 -5.97 -5.16 11.97
C ARG A 87 -5.98 -3.86 12.78
N ASP A 88 -5.52 -3.92 14.02
CA ASP A 88 -5.56 -2.82 15.00
C ASP A 88 -4.35 -1.88 14.89
N LEU A 89 -3.34 -2.21 14.06
CA LEU A 89 -2.16 -1.38 13.90
C LEU A 89 -2.42 -0.21 12.97
N GLY A 90 -2.23 0.99 13.50
CA GLY A 90 -2.23 2.21 12.71
C GLY A 90 -0.93 2.45 11.95
N VAL A 91 -1.02 3.39 11.02
CA VAL A 91 0.18 3.94 10.38
C VAL A 91 1.12 4.48 11.46
N PRO A 92 2.40 4.11 11.43
CA PRO A 92 3.38 4.49 12.45
C PRO A 92 3.80 5.97 12.32
N GLY A 93 2.92 6.88 12.74
CA GLY A 93 3.02 8.36 12.71
C GLY A 93 4.40 8.96 12.37
N LYS A 94 5.12 9.49 13.38
CA LYS A 94 6.44 10.12 13.17
C LYS A 94 7.50 9.16 12.63
N ALA A 95 7.43 7.87 12.96
CA ALA A 95 8.39 6.88 12.46
C ALA A 95 8.28 6.69 10.93
N GLY A 96 7.13 7.00 10.34
CA GLY A 96 6.87 7.00 8.90
C GLY A 96 7.34 8.27 8.19
N LEU A 97 7.85 9.28 8.89
CA LEU A 97 8.25 10.56 8.29
C LEU A 97 9.29 10.41 7.16
N PRO A 98 10.32 9.56 7.26
CA PRO A 98 11.26 9.34 6.15
C PRO A 98 10.59 8.82 4.88
N LEU A 99 9.55 7.99 5.02
CA LEU A 99 8.75 7.52 3.88
C LEU A 99 7.93 8.66 3.30
N LEU A 100 7.26 9.43 4.16
CA LEU A 100 6.42 10.56 3.76
C LEU A 100 7.20 11.69 3.09
N GLN A 101 8.45 11.92 3.49
CA GLN A 101 9.33 12.92 2.87
C GLN A 101 9.99 12.41 1.58
N HIS A 102 9.93 11.10 1.30
CA HIS A 102 10.59 10.52 0.14
C HIS A 102 10.01 11.12 -1.17
N PRO A 103 10.84 11.64 -2.09
CA PRO A 103 10.36 12.35 -3.27
C PRO A 103 9.53 11.45 -4.19
N LYS A 104 9.89 10.17 -4.28
CA LYS A 104 9.22 9.19 -5.15
C LYS A 104 7.94 8.60 -4.56
N LEU A 105 7.67 8.80 -3.27
CA LEU A 105 6.38 8.41 -2.71
C LEU A 105 5.32 9.38 -3.22
N LEU A 106 4.30 8.85 -3.89
CA LEU A 106 3.15 9.63 -4.36
C LEU A 106 2.11 9.81 -3.27
N LYS A 107 1.59 8.70 -2.73
CA LYS A 107 0.65 8.65 -1.60
C LYS A 107 0.86 7.39 -0.77
N TRP A 108 0.54 7.50 0.51
CA TRP A 108 0.45 6.42 1.47
C TRP A 108 -0.99 6.38 2.00
N PHE A 109 -1.70 5.30 1.69
CA PHE A 109 -3.03 5.01 2.21
C PHE A 109 -2.92 4.13 3.45
N GLY A 110 -3.44 4.59 4.59
CA GLY A 110 -3.23 3.96 5.87
C GLY A 110 -4.48 3.71 6.69
N ALA A 111 -4.55 2.58 7.39
CA ALA A 111 -5.52 2.35 8.44
C ALA A 111 -5.12 3.08 9.74
N ASN A 112 -6.11 3.45 10.55
CA ASN A 112 -5.96 4.10 11.87
C ASN A 112 -4.90 5.22 11.87
N THR A 113 -5.01 6.15 10.91
CA THR A 113 -4.13 7.33 10.85
C THR A 113 -4.40 8.25 12.03
N ASP A 114 -3.36 8.66 12.76
CA ASP A 114 -3.46 9.61 13.86
C ASP A 114 -3.98 10.96 13.37
N SER A 115 -5.11 11.41 13.91
CA SER A 115 -5.76 12.67 13.55
C SER A 115 -4.91 13.90 13.87
N GLN A 116 -3.95 13.78 14.79
CA GLN A 116 -3.02 14.84 15.14
C GLN A 116 -1.78 14.89 14.22
N PHE A 117 -1.60 13.89 13.36
CA PHE A 117 -0.48 13.79 12.44
C PHE A 117 -0.95 13.89 10.98
N ALA A 118 -0.94 15.10 10.44
CA ALA A 118 -1.30 15.38 9.06
C ALA A 118 -0.07 15.47 8.15
N HIS A 119 -0.14 14.84 6.97
CA HIS A 119 0.86 14.99 5.93
C HIS A 119 0.19 14.91 4.55
N PRO A 120 0.55 15.76 3.56
CA PRO A 120 -0.13 15.80 2.25
C PRO A 120 -0.02 14.49 1.44
N LYS A 121 0.92 13.62 1.78
CA LYS A 121 1.07 12.27 1.19
C LYS A 121 0.43 11.15 2.01
N LEU A 122 -0.03 11.41 3.24
CA LEU A 122 -0.73 10.43 4.06
C LEU A 122 -2.24 10.62 3.90
N LEU A 123 -2.95 9.57 3.50
CA LEU A 123 -4.40 9.57 3.37
C LEU A 123 -4.98 8.39 4.17
N PRO A 124 -6.10 8.58 4.88
CA PRO A 124 -6.78 7.47 5.53
C PRO A 124 -7.35 6.51 4.48
N LEU A 125 -7.33 5.21 4.77
CA LEU A 125 -8.11 4.22 4.02
C LEU A 125 -9.61 4.39 4.34
N PRO A 126 -10.51 4.24 3.34
CA PRO A 126 -11.94 4.18 3.58
C PRO A 126 -12.30 2.79 4.11
N LEU A 127 -12.29 2.61 5.44
CA LEU A 127 -12.62 1.36 6.15
C LEU A 127 -13.91 1.51 6.94
#